data_AF-A0A2W6DW76-F1
#
_entry.id   AF-A0A2W6DW76-F1
#
_cell.length_a   1.000
_cell.length_b   1.000
_cell.length_c   1.000
_cell.angle_alpha   90.00
_cell.angle_beta   90.00
_cell.angle_gamma   90.00
#
_symmetry.space_group_name_H-M   'P 1'
#
loop_
_entity.id
_entity.type
_entity.pdbx_description
1 polymer ?
#
loop_
_entity_poly.entity_id
_entity_poly.type
_entity_poly.pdbx_seq_one_letter_code
_entity_poly.pdbx_strand_id
1 'polypeptide(L)'
;LSRKLPLGTKASDVIARKELLAANLGRLEVETWPAVGPQANILDLWIADHGALDGPAPPWPLLHKGTVDVYAGVPWGVTIRGEPITAPLIGTNWLFGALAGQGKTATMRLLALGVALDPSTEIRIVNFKPSGDWNAFTPRASVLLVGMGTDTITACTNQLDWLVTDMQRRAKTLETHAPGANKVPPHLATRKDLGLHPLFLFIDEVHILFGDDEVGGKTGRATTAMKALLNMARAFNIHLLIATQRPDDRTLPAEIRDRYGIRACLHVGNEATNDMILGKPAYTDGGRATDLRYNTDRGTTVVNSGFNTNTKYTVVRTHYVSARDPETHTPDQITPIITRAMHLLAKQGRTIHPDPENTTTEPVDHLADIHQVLRAERRVRTQVVLTRLAELNPSAYEGWSFSDLKTALADEGIEIGKSHGHSVVRADDITQAITVRDHNYDSDGDDHRGTRRGTTGQPGKFPHHFPDPSSPG
;
A
#
# COMPACT_ATOMS: atom_id res chain seq x y z
N LEU A 1 -25.62 10.77 -25.91
CA LEU A 1 -26.31 11.58 -26.93
C LEU A 1 -25.26 12.36 -27.70
N SER A 2 -25.23 12.30 -29.03
CA SER A 2 -24.39 13.17 -29.86
C SER A 2 -25.29 14.15 -30.62
N ARG A 3 -25.06 15.46 -30.47
CA ARG A 3 -25.91 16.50 -31.06
C ARG A 3 -25.10 17.67 -31.61
N LYS A 4 -25.49 18.13 -32.80
CA LYS A 4 -24.99 19.37 -33.39
C LYS A 4 -25.59 20.57 -32.64
N LEU A 5 -24.74 21.49 -32.23
CA LEU A 5 -25.12 22.71 -31.54
C LEU A 5 -25.60 23.79 -32.53
N PRO A 6 -26.40 24.77 -32.07
CA PRO A 6 -26.80 25.92 -32.87
C PRO A 6 -25.60 26.71 -33.42
N LEU A 7 -25.83 27.46 -34.50
CA LEU A 7 -24.80 28.29 -35.11
C LEU A 7 -24.26 29.31 -34.09
N GLY A 8 -22.93 29.40 -33.98
CA GLY A 8 -22.26 30.32 -33.06
C GLY A 8 -21.95 29.75 -31.67
N THR A 9 -22.36 28.51 -31.36
CA THR A 9 -22.03 27.83 -30.09
C THR A 9 -21.07 26.67 -30.33
N LYS A 10 -19.98 26.62 -29.54
CA LYS A 10 -19.04 25.50 -29.52
C LYS A 10 -19.36 24.56 -28.37
N ALA A 11 -19.02 23.28 -28.52
CA ALA A 11 -19.14 22.31 -27.44
C ALA A 11 -18.29 22.70 -26.22
N SER A 12 -17.15 23.37 -26.45
CA SER A 12 -16.33 23.96 -25.39
C SER A 12 -17.08 24.96 -24.51
N ASP A 13 -18.02 25.72 -25.08
CA ASP A 13 -18.78 26.74 -24.33
C ASP A 13 -19.77 26.08 -23.36
N VAL A 14 -20.33 24.93 -23.77
CA VAL A 14 -21.21 24.09 -22.93
C VAL A 14 -20.40 23.40 -21.83
N ILE A 15 -19.24 22.85 -22.18
CA ILE A 15 -18.32 22.20 -21.22
C ILE A 15 -17.87 23.19 -20.14
N ALA A 16 -17.60 24.44 -20.51
CA ALA A 16 -17.24 25.50 -19.56
C ALA A 16 -18.35 25.82 -18.54
N ARG A 17 -19.60 25.41 -18.82
CA ARG A 17 -20.76 25.60 -17.95
C ARG A 17 -21.35 24.26 -17.48
N LYS A 18 -20.48 23.25 -17.27
CA LYS A 18 -20.87 21.88 -16.89
C LYS A 18 -21.75 21.83 -15.64
N GLU A 19 -21.44 22.60 -14.61
CA GLU A 19 -22.27 22.69 -13.39
C GLU A 19 -23.70 23.13 -13.71
N LEU A 20 -23.86 24.22 -14.47
CA LEU A 20 -25.17 24.70 -14.92
C LEU A 20 -25.89 23.68 -15.79
N LEU A 21 -25.18 23.01 -16.70
CA LEU A 21 -25.74 21.94 -17.53
C LEU A 21 -26.27 20.79 -16.65
N ALA A 22 -25.48 20.30 -15.69
CA ALA A 22 -25.85 19.22 -14.80
C ALA A 22 -27.07 19.59 -13.95
N ALA A 23 -27.10 20.80 -13.39
CA ALA A 23 -28.23 21.32 -12.64
C ALA A 23 -29.53 21.33 -13.47
N ASN A 24 -29.46 21.79 -14.73
CA ASN A 24 -30.62 21.80 -15.64
C ASN A 24 -31.06 20.40 -16.09
N LEU A 25 -30.18 19.40 -16.01
CA LEU A 25 -30.50 18.00 -16.28
C LEU A 25 -31.02 17.26 -15.03
N GLY A 26 -31.08 17.92 -13.86
CA GLY A 26 -31.42 17.26 -12.60
C GLY A 26 -30.40 16.18 -12.22
N ARG A 27 -29.12 16.47 -12.43
CA ARG A 27 -27.99 15.55 -12.23
C ARG A 27 -26.88 16.21 -11.46
N LEU A 28 -26.07 15.39 -10.78
CA LEU A 28 -24.81 15.86 -10.21
C LEU A 28 -23.81 16.16 -11.33
N GLU A 29 -22.89 17.07 -11.07
CA GLU A 29 -21.84 17.40 -12.04
C GLU A 29 -21.02 16.15 -12.44
N VAL A 30 -20.75 15.26 -11.47
CA VAL A 30 -20.03 13.99 -11.71
C VAL A 30 -20.82 13.00 -12.57
N GLU A 31 -22.13 13.16 -12.71
CA GLU A 31 -23.00 12.32 -13.53
C GLU A 31 -23.15 12.86 -14.96
N THR A 32 -22.64 14.06 -15.24
CA THR A 32 -22.85 14.76 -16.52
C THR A 32 -21.52 14.99 -17.23
N TRP A 33 -21.36 14.38 -18.40
CA TRP A 33 -20.10 14.34 -19.15
C TRP A 33 -20.27 14.92 -20.55
N PRO A 34 -20.18 16.25 -20.69
CA PRO A 34 -20.09 16.90 -21.98
C PRO A 34 -18.67 16.78 -22.55
N ALA A 35 -18.56 16.44 -23.83
CA ALA A 35 -17.30 16.38 -24.57
C ALA A 35 -17.48 17.01 -25.97
N VAL A 36 -16.37 17.46 -26.55
CA VAL A 36 -16.35 17.90 -27.95
C VAL A 36 -16.37 16.65 -28.82
N GLY A 37 -17.37 16.53 -29.68
CA GLY A 37 -17.45 15.45 -30.65
C GLY A 37 -16.45 15.62 -31.81
N PRO A 38 -16.65 14.93 -32.95
CA PRO A 38 -15.71 14.99 -34.08
C PRO A 38 -15.48 16.40 -34.66
N GLN A 39 -16.35 17.36 -34.35
CA GLN A 39 -16.25 18.76 -34.77
C GLN A 39 -16.56 19.68 -33.59
N ALA A 40 -16.00 20.89 -33.60
CA ALA A 40 -16.13 21.85 -32.49
C ALA A 40 -17.59 22.25 -32.16
N ASN A 41 -18.53 22.09 -33.10
CA ASN A 41 -19.95 22.35 -32.93
C ASN A 41 -20.79 21.10 -32.63
N ILE A 42 -20.16 19.95 -32.33
CA ILE A 42 -20.85 18.73 -31.93
C ILE A 42 -20.60 18.52 -30.44
N LEU A 43 -21.68 18.45 -29.66
CA LEU A 43 -21.64 18.06 -28.25
C LEU A 43 -21.92 16.57 -28.13
N ASP A 44 -20.94 15.82 -27.65
CA ASP A 44 -21.13 14.47 -27.15
C ASP A 44 -21.44 14.54 -25.66
N LEU A 45 -22.70 14.32 -25.31
CA LEU A 45 -23.18 14.37 -23.94
C LEU A 45 -23.53 12.96 -23.46
N TRP A 46 -22.89 12.51 -22.39
CA TRP A 46 -23.33 11.35 -21.65
C TRP A 46 -23.79 11.75 -20.26
N ILE A 47 -24.87 11.11 -19.82
CA ILE A 47 -25.51 11.38 -18.54
C ILE A 47 -25.68 10.02 -17.87
N ALA A 48 -25.14 9.87 -16.67
CA ALA A 48 -25.35 8.70 -15.86
C ALA A 48 -26.79 8.66 -15.32
N ASP A 49 -27.28 7.46 -15.00
CA ASP A 49 -28.44 7.36 -14.13
C ASP A 49 -28.11 7.95 -12.75
N HIS A 50 -29.12 8.53 -12.11
CA HIS A 50 -28.94 9.16 -10.80
C HIS A 50 -28.42 8.11 -9.80
N GLY A 51 -27.30 8.39 -9.15
CA GLY A 51 -26.65 7.48 -8.20
C GLY A 51 -25.97 6.27 -8.83
N ALA A 52 -25.79 6.22 -10.16
CA ALA A 52 -25.06 5.14 -10.83
C ALA A 52 -23.61 4.98 -10.33
N LEU A 53 -23.06 6.02 -9.71
CA LEU A 53 -21.73 6.04 -9.09
C LEU A 53 -21.76 5.73 -7.58
N ASP A 54 -22.92 5.70 -6.93
CA ASP A 54 -23.06 5.57 -5.48
C ASP A 54 -22.97 4.11 -4.99
N GLY A 55 -23.15 3.13 -5.88
CA GLY A 55 -22.97 1.70 -5.55
C GLY A 55 -21.50 1.29 -5.47
N PRO A 56 -21.18 0.10 -4.93
CA PRO A 56 -19.84 -0.47 -5.05
C PRO A 56 -19.53 -0.81 -6.52
N ALA A 57 -18.24 -0.78 -6.88
CA ALA A 57 -17.80 -1.35 -8.16
C ALA A 57 -18.15 -2.85 -8.20
N PRO A 58 -18.36 -3.45 -9.40
CA PRO A 58 -18.60 -4.89 -9.50
C PRO A 58 -17.46 -5.69 -8.86
N PRO A 59 -17.72 -6.93 -8.37
CA PRO A 59 -16.67 -7.76 -7.78
C PRO A 59 -15.48 -7.94 -8.73
N TRP A 60 -14.27 -8.01 -8.15
CA TRP A 60 -13.06 -8.22 -8.95
C TRP A 60 -13.14 -9.55 -9.72
N PRO A 61 -12.96 -9.59 -11.05
CA PRO A 61 -13.08 -10.83 -11.83
C PRO A 61 -12.14 -11.96 -11.38
N LEU A 62 -11.02 -11.59 -10.74
CA LEU A 62 -10.00 -12.51 -10.24
C LEU A 62 -10.12 -12.79 -8.74
N LEU A 63 -11.23 -12.42 -8.09
CA LEU A 63 -11.40 -12.59 -6.65
C LEU A 63 -11.22 -14.07 -6.23
N HIS A 64 -11.94 -14.99 -6.87
CA HIS A 64 -11.96 -16.40 -6.46
C HIS A 64 -11.12 -17.33 -7.32
N LYS A 65 -10.84 -16.97 -8.58
CA LYS A 65 -10.13 -17.84 -9.54
C LYS A 65 -9.34 -17.04 -10.58
N GLY A 66 -8.51 -17.74 -11.36
CA GLY A 66 -7.78 -17.18 -12.50
C GLY A 66 -6.32 -16.83 -12.19
N THR A 67 -5.61 -16.51 -13.26
CA THR A 67 -4.22 -16.06 -13.29
C THR A 67 -4.14 -14.75 -14.07
N VAL A 68 -3.00 -14.07 -13.99
CA VAL A 68 -2.73 -12.86 -14.76
C VAL A 68 -1.58 -13.13 -15.72
N ASP A 69 -1.67 -12.54 -16.91
CA ASP A 69 -0.53 -12.25 -17.77
C ASP A 69 -0.28 -10.73 -17.68
N VAL A 70 0.81 -10.31 -17.04
CA VAL A 70 1.07 -8.87 -16.86
C VAL A 70 1.31 -8.12 -18.17
N TYR A 71 1.61 -8.81 -19.26
CA TYR A 71 1.71 -8.20 -20.60
C TYR A 71 0.33 -7.86 -21.17
N ALA A 72 -0.72 -8.62 -20.81
CA ALA A 72 -2.10 -8.31 -21.15
C ALA A 72 -2.73 -7.28 -20.20
N GLY A 73 -2.19 -7.16 -18.98
CA GLY A 73 -2.64 -6.22 -17.96
C GLY A 73 -3.56 -6.85 -16.92
N VAL A 74 -3.98 -6.04 -15.94
CA VAL A 74 -4.78 -6.48 -14.78
C VAL A 74 -6.19 -5.90 -14.86
N PRO A 75 -7.26 -6.71 -14.74
CA PRO A 75 -8.62 -6.17 -14.56
C PRO A 75 -8.64 -5.25 -13.35
N TRP A 76 -8.92 -3.96 -13.54
CA TRP A 76 -8.65 -2.95 -12.52
C TRP A 76 -9.91 -2.22 -12.06
N GLY A 77 -10.86 -2.01 -12.96
CA GLY A 77 -12.12 -1.38 -12.60
C GLY A 77 -13.08 -1.32 -13.77
N VAL A 78 -14.05 -0.42 -13.65
CA VAL A 78 -14.99 -0.10 -14.72
C VAL A 78 -15.04 1.41 -14.93
N THR A 79 -15.32 1.83 -16.16
CA THR A 79 -15.70 3.22 -16.41
C THR A 79 -17.01 3.55 -15.71
N ILE A 80 -17.36 4.83 -15.67
CA ILE A 80 -18.70 5.29 -15.28
C ILE A 80 -19.84 4.62 -16.08
N ARG A 81 -19.54 4.11 -17.29
CA ARG A 81 -20.48 3.40 -18.16
C ARG A 81 -20.56 1.90 -17.88
N GLY A 82 -19.80 1.41 -16.90
CA GLY A 82 -19.68 -0.02 -16.60
C GLY A 82 -18.76 -0.77 -17.56
N GLU A 83 -18.03 -0.09 -18.45
CA GLU A 83 -17.10 -0.74 -19.38
C GLU A 83 -15.86 -1.22 -18.60
N PRO A 84 -15.44 -2.49 -18.75
CA PRO A 84 -14.25 -3.00 -18.06
C PRO A 84 -12.98 -2.23 -18.43
N ILE A 85 -12.18 -1.91 -17.42
CA ILE A 85 -10.86 -1.31 -17.55
C ILE A 85 -9.79 -2.32 -17.14
N THR A 86 -8.87 -2.58 -18.07
CA THR A 86 -7.67 -3.38 -17.84
C THR A 86 -6.47 -2.43 -17.72
N ALA A 87 -5.79 -2.47 -16.58
CA ALA A 87 -4.63 -1.66 -16.29
C ALA A 87 -3.37 -2.25 -16.92
N PRO A 88 -2.67 -1.52 -17.80
CA PRO A 88 -1.40 -1.98 -18.36
C PRO A 88 -0.27 -1.83 -17.33
N LEU A 89 0.61 -2.82 -17.29
CA LEU A 89 1.73 -2.85 -16.34
C LEU A 89 3.09 -2.84 -17.05
N ILE A 90 3.23 -3.63 -18.11
CA ILE A 90 4.50 -3.71 -18.84
C ILE A 90 4.77 -2.42 -19.62
N GLY A 91 5.99 -1.91 -19.49
CA GLY A 91 6.46 -0.75 -20.23
C GLY A 91 5.95 0.60 -19.71
N THR A 92 5.31 0.65 -18.53
CA THR A 92 4.85 1.89 -17.91
C THR A 92 5.09 1.90 -16.40
N ASN A 93 5.31 3.10 -15.86
CA ASN A 93 5.40 3.35 -14.42
C ASN A 93 4.13 4.09 -13.98
N TRP A 94 3.73 3.91 -12.72
CA TRP A 94 2.50 4.49 -12.17
C TRP A 94 2.73 5.45 -11.01
N LEU A 95 2.00 6.56 -11.02
CA LEU A 95 1.87 7.48 -9.89
C LEU A 95 0.41 7.53 -9.42
N PHE A 96 0.19 7.27 -8.13
CA PHE A 96 -1.10 7.41 -7.46
C PHE A 96 -1.09 8.63 -6.52
N GLY A 97 -2.13 9.45 -6.58
CA GLY A 97 -2.29 10.63 -5.71
C GLY A 97 -3.69 10.73 -5.13
N ALA A 98 -3.80 11.00 -3.84
CA ALA A 98 -5.09 11.20 -3.17
C ALA A 98 -4.93 11.85 -1.79
N LEU A 99 -5.99 12.47 -1.27
CA LEU A 99 -6.10 12.71 0.17
C LEU A 99 -6.19 11.39 0.97
N ALA A 100 -5.88 11.45 2.27
CA ALA A 100 -6.04 10.34 3.20
C ALA A 100 -7.45 9.73 3.14
N GLY A 101 -7.54 8.41 3.30
CA GLY A 101 -8.83 7.71 3.37
C GLY A 101 -9.51 7.46 2.02
N GLN A 102 -9.04 8.04 0.91
CA GLN A 102 -9.76 7.96 -0.38
C GLN A 102 -9.58 6.64 -1.15
N GLY A 103 -8.84 5.67 -0.62
CA GLY A 103 -8.68 4.35 -1.22
C GLY A 103 -7.44 4.20 -2.12
N LYS A 104 -6.47 5.11 -2.02
CA LYS A 104 -5.20 5.08 -2.76
C LYS A 104 -4.44 3.76 -2.58
N THR A 105 -4.19 3.34 -1.34
CA THR A 105 -3.50 2.08 -1.02
C THR A 105 -4.25 0.87 -1.59
N ALA A 106 -5.58 0.79 -1.40
CA ALA A 106 -6.38 -0.30 -1.95
C ALA A 106 -6.35 -0.35 -3.48
N THR A 107 -6.38 0.81 -4.13
CA THR A 107 -6.33 0.97 -5.59
C THR A 107 -4.99 0.48 -6.17
N MET A 108 -3.87 0.83 -5.52
CA MET A 108 -2.54 0.36 -5.91
C MET A 108 -2.35 -1.13 -5.59
N ARG A 109 -2.82 -1.58 -4.42
CA ARG A 109 -2.75 -2.97 -3.97
C ARG A 109 -3.52 -3.92 -4.88
N LEU A 110 -4.60 -3.48 -5.52
CA LEU A 110 -5.31 -4.26 -6.53
C LEU A 110 -4.39 -4.64 -7.70
N LEU A 111 -3.53 -3.73 -8.16
CA LEU A 111 -2.53 -4.05 -9.19
C LEU A 111 -1.49 -5.03 -8.66
N ALA A 112 -1.02 -4.86 -7.43
CA ALA A 112 -0.09 -5.81 -6.80
C ALA A 112 -0.68 -7.22 -6.68
N LEU A 113 -1.98 -7.34 -6.36
CA LEU A 113 -2.69 -8.62 -6.37
C LEU A 113 -2.74 -9.25 -7.77
N GLY A 114 -2.96 -8.42 -8.80
CA GLY A 114 -2.86 -8.86 -10.18
C GLY A 114 -1.47 -9.38 -10.54
N VAL A 115 -0.42 -8.63 -10.21
CA VAL A 115 0.99 -9.04 -10.40
C VAL A 115 1.29 -10.34 -9.65
N ALA A 116 0.77 -10.50 -8.43
CA ALA A 116 0.99 -11.70 -7.62
C ALA A 116 0.46 -12.97 -8.30
N LEU A 117 -0.65 -12.85 -9.03
CA LEU A 117 -1.30 -13.95 -9.76
C LEU A 117 -0.60 -14.30 -11.08
N ASP A 118 0.43 -13.56 -11.48
CA ASP A 118 1.38 -13.97 -12.51
C ASP A 118 2.63 -14.58 -11.84
N PRO A 119 2.84 -15.89 -11.94
CA PRO A 119 3.99 -16.56 -11.31
C PRO A 119 5.34 -16.13 -11.89
N SER A 120 5.34 -15.49 -13.06
CA SER A 120 6.58 -15.07 -13.73
C SER A 120 7.21 -13.84 -13.08
N THR A 121 6.47 -13.12 -12.25
CA THR A 121 6.84 -11.78 -11.77
C THR A 121 7.53 -11.79 -10.41
N GLU A 122 8.38 -10.79 -10.20
CA GLU A 122 8.94 -10.44 -8.89
C GLU A 122 8.23 -9.20 -8.33
N ILE A 123 7.91 -9.22 -7.03
CA ILE A 123 7.23 -8.14 -6.32
C ILE A 123 8.12 -7.67 -5.18
N ARG A 124 8.39 -6.37 -5.14
CA ARG A 124 8.99 -5.68 -4.00
C ARG A 124 8.02 -4.61 -3.52
N ILE A 125 7.86 -4.49 -2.21
CA ILE A 125 6.93 -3.54 -1.59
C ILE A 125 7.67 -2.77 -0.50
N VAL A 126 7.49 -1.46 -0.51
CA VAL A 126 7.87 -0.56 0.58
C VAL A 126 6.63 0.21 0.99
N ASN A 127 6.25 0.11 2.25
CA ASN A 127 5.09 0.78 2.80
C ASN A 127 5.52 1.70 3.94
N PHE A 128 5.56 3.01 3.68
CA PHE A 128 5.95 3.99 4.69
C PHE A 128 4.86 4.28 5.73
N LYS A 129 3.71 3.61 5.65
CA LYS A 129 2.66 3.68 6.66
C LYS A 129 2.72 2.44 7.56
N PRO A 130 3.02 2.54 8.87
CA PRO A 130 3.11 1.40 9.78
C PRO A 130 1.72 0.80 10.02
N SER A 131 1.28 -0.01 9.06
CA SER A 131 -0.05 -0.57 8.99
C SER A 131 0.02 -1.93 8.28
N GLY A 132 -0.93 -2.81 8.62
CA GLY A 132 -0.98 -4.17 8.05
C GLY A 132 -1.47 -4.25 6.61
N ASP A 133 -1.60 -3.12 5.90
CA ASP A 133 -2.17 -3.03 4.56
C ASP A 133 -1.49 -3.96 3.53
N TRP A 134 -0.23 -4.30 3.75
CA TRP A 134 0.58 -5.12 2.84
C TRP A 134 1.02 -6.47 3.45
N ASN A 135 0.69 -6.77 4.70
CA ASN A 135 1.22 -7.95 5.42
C ASN A 135 0.88 -9.28 4.74
N ALA A 136 -0.28 -9.37 4.09
CA ALA A 136 -0.66 -10.59 3.35
C ALA A 136 0.31 -10.92 2.20
N PHE A 137 1.12 -9.96 1.73
CA PHE A 137 2.11 -10.18 0.67
C PHE A 137 3.43 -10.78 1.16
N THR A 138 3.68 -10.89 2.47
CA THR A 138 4.93 -11.46 3.04
C THR A 138 5.41 -12.74 2.33
N PRO A 139 4.58 -13.78 2.07
CA PRO A 139 5.07 -14.98 1.40
C PRO A 139 5.36 -14.81 -0.10
N ARG A 140 4.82 -13.75 -0.74
CA ARG A 140 4.85 -13.56 -2.20
C ARG A 140 5.83 -12.48 -2.67
N ALA A 141 6.10 -11.50 -1.83
CA ALA A 141 7.06 -10.45 -2.11
C ALA A 141 8.49 -10.93 -1.84
N SER A 142 9.44 -10.62 -2.72
CA SER A 142 10.87 -10.85 -2.45
C SER A 142 11.40 -9.86 -1.40
N VAL A 143 10.76 -8.70 -1.30
CA VAL A 143 11.04 -7.65 -0.30
C VAL A 143 9.72 -7.04 0.16
N LEU A 144 9.51 -6.95 1.46
CA LEU A 144 8.41 -6.20 2.08
C LEU A 144 8.97 -5.39 3.25
N LEU A 145 9.07 -4.07 3.07
CA LEU A 145 9.51 -3.13 4.09
C LEU A 145 8.30 -2.35 4.62
N VAL A 146 8.15 -2.25 5.94
CA VAL A 146 7.06 -1.50 6.58
C VAL A 146 7.64 -0.63 7.70
N GLY A 147 7.35 0.67 7.66
CA GLY A 147 7.83 1.61 8.67
C GLY A 147 8.11 2.99 8.10
N MET A 148 8.20 4.01 8.95
CA MET A 148 8.46 5.40 8.53
C MET A 148 9.78 5.99 9.04
N GLY A 149 10.56 5.20 9.78
CA GLY A 149 11.82 5.64 10.39
C GLY A 149 12.99 5.60 9.42
N THR A 150 14.13 6.16 9.87
CA THR A 150 15.39 6.23 9.12
C THR A 150 15.85 4.87 8.61
N ASP A 151 15.62 3.79 9.36
CA ASP A 151 15.97 2.43 8.95
C ASP A 151 15.19 2.00 7.70
N THR A 152 13.88 2.24 7.67
CA THR A 152 13.04 1.91 6.51
C THR A 152 13.38 2.80 5.30
N ILE A 153 13.69 4.08 5.54
CA ILE A 153 14.15 5.02 4.50
C ILE A 153 15.47 4.54 3.89
N THR A 154 16.43 4.14 4.74
CA THR A 154 17.73 3.62 4.34
C THR A 154 17.59 2.29 3.59
N ALA A 155 16.78 1.36 4.10
CA ALA A 155 16.51 0.09 3.45
C ALA A 155 15.84 0.29 2.09
N CYS A 156 14.83 1.17 1.98
CA CYS A 156 14.21 1.53 0.71
C CYS A 156 15.25 2.09 -0.28
N THR A 157 16.17 2.92 0.19
CA THR A 157 17.22 3.49 -0.66
C THR A 157 18.20 2.43 -1.14
N ASN A 158 18.58 1.48 -0.26
CA ASN A 158 19.40 0.33 -0.65
C ASN A 158 18.70 -0.52 -1.71
N GLN A 159 17.36 -0.68 -1.62
CA GLN A 159 16.58 -1.35 -2.66
C GLN A 159 16.60 -0.61 -4.00
N LEU A 160 16.54 0.72 -4.00
CA LEU A 160 16.67 1.51 -5.23
C LEU A 160 18.05 1.35 -5.87
N ASP A 161 19.12 1.38 -5.08
CA ASP A 161 20.50 1.17 -5.56
C ASP A 161 20.72 -0.25 -6.10
N TRP A 162 20.16 -1.25 -5.42
CA TRP A 162 20.16 -2.63 -5.89
C TRP A 162 19.46 -2.75 -7.24
N LEU A 163 18.30 -2.10 -7.42
CA LEU A 163 17.58 -2.11 -8.69
C LEU A 163 18.36 -1.41 -9.81
N VAL A 164 19.11 -0.35 -9.51
CA VAL A 164 20.01 0.28 -10.49
C VAL A 164 21.10 -0.70 -10.93
N THR A 165 21.66 -1.45 -9.98
CA THR A 165 22.67 -2.47 -10.25
C THR A 165 22.09 -3.63 -11.06
N ASP A 166 20.92 -4.13 -10.69
CA ASP A 166 20.22 -5.19 -11.41
C ASP A 166 19.81 -4.74 -12.82
N MET A 167 19.37 -3.48 -12.99
CA MET A 167 19.10 -2.89 -14.30
C MET A 167 20.34 -2.96 -15.22
N GLN A 168 21.52 -2.62 -14.71
CA GLN A 168 22.77 -2.70 -15.47
C GLN A 168 23.14 -4.14 -15.82
N ARG A 169 22.98 -5.08 -14.88
CA ARG A 169 23.16 -6.53 -15.12
C ARG A 169 22.19 -7.03 -16.20
N ARG A 170 20.92 -6.64 -16.14
CA ARG A 170 19.89 -6.99 -17.14
C ARG A 170 20.24 -6.42 -18.51
N ALA A 171 20.76 -5.20 -18.59
CA ALA A 171 21.20 -4.60 -19.84
C ALA A 171 22.32 -5.41 -20.51
N LYS A 172 23.35 -5.82 -19.75
CA LYS A 172 24.42 -6.70 -20.25
C LYS A 172 23.89 -8.07 -20.71
N THR A 173 22.95 -8.63 -19.94
CA THR A 173 22.31 -9.91 -20.28
C THR A 173 21.51 -9.80 -21.56
N LEU A 174 20.73 -8.73 -21.73
CA LEU A 174 19.96 -8.47 -22.93
C LEU A 174 20.87 -8.29 -24.15
N GLU A 175 21.94 -7.50 -24.04
CA GLU A 175 22.90 -7.31 -25.12
C GLU A 175 23.56 -8.63 -25.56
N THR A 176 23.79 -9.55 -24.63
CA THR A 176 24.37 -10.86 -24.93
C THR A 176 23.38 -11.78 -25.65
N HIS A 177 22.12 -11.79 -25.24
CA HIS A 177 21.12 -12.78 -25.70
C HIS A 177 20.18 -12.26 -26.80
N ALA A 178 20.09 -10.95 -26.98
CA ALA A 178 19.38 -10.28 -28.07
C ALA A 178 20.05 -8.95 -28.41
N PRO A 179 21.24 -8.97 -29.05
CA PRO A 179 21.96 -7.76 -29.46
C PRO A 179 21.07 -6.80 -30.26
N GLY A 180 21.09 -5.52 -29.91
CA GLY A 180 20.29 -4.48 -30.57
C GLY A 180 18.80 -4.44 -30.18
N ALA A 181 18.35 -5.27 -29.23
CA ALA A 181 16.99 -5.19 -28.71
C ALA A 181 16.81 -3.94 -27.82
N ASN A 182 15.85 -3.09 -28.16
CA ASN A 182 15.54 -1.88 -27.39
C ASN A 182 14.76 -2.16 -26.08
N LYS A 183 14.23 -3.37 -25.92
CA LYS A 183 13.49 -3.83 -24.72
C LYS A 183 13.56 -5.34 -24.62
N VAL A 184 13.41 -5.88 -23.41
CA VAL A 184 13.37 -7.32 -23.18
C VAL A 184 12.21 -7.97 -23.97
N PRO A 185 12.49 -8.90 -24.90
CA PRO A 185 11.46 -9.69 -25.57
C PRO A 185 10.73 -10.61 -24.58
N PRO A 186 9.40 -10.81 -24.70
CA PRO A 186 8.64 -11.66 -23.78
C PRO A 186 9.21 -13.09 -23.63
N HIS A 187 9.67 -13.70 -24.72
CA HIS A 187 10.25 -15.05 -24.65
C HIS A 187 11.54 -15.11 -23.81
N LEU A 188 12.36 -14.05 -23.78
CA LEU A 188 13.53 -13.98 -22.90
C LEU A 188 13.14 -13.71 -21.44
N ALA A 189 12.07 -12.96 -21.20
CA ALA A 189 11.58 -12.71 -19.84
C ALA A 189 11.10 -14.00 -19.13
N THR A 190 10.67 -15.00 -19.89
CA THR A 190 10.27 -16.31 -19.34
C THR A 190 11.45 -17.21 -18.94
N ARG A 191 12.66 -16.93 -19.44
CA ARG A 191 13.87 -17.69 -19.16
C ARG A 191 14.44 -17.34 -17.78
N LYS A 192 14.28 -18.26 -16.83
CA LYS A 192 14.70 -18.09 -15.43
C LYS A 192 16.19 -17.81 -15.28
N ASP A 193 17.02 -18.45 -16.11
CA ASP A 193 18.48 -18.33 -16.09
C ASP A 193 18.99 -16.93 -16.45
N LEU A 194 18.18 -16.11 -17.13
CA LEU A 194 18.56 -14.77 -17.56
C LEU A 194 18.22 -13.68 -16.53
N GLY A 195 17.28 -13.95 -15.62
CA GLY A 195 16.79 -12.95 -14.65
C GLY A 195 16.21 -11.69 -15.33
N LEU A 196 15.54 -11.85 -16.48
CA LEU A 196 14.91 -10.75 -17.23
C LEU A 196 13.40 -10.68 -17.02
N HIS A 197 12.89 -11.35 -15.99
CA HIS A 197 11.47 -11.40 -15.64
C HIS A 197 10.92 -10.02 -15.24
N PRO A 198 9.62 -9.76 -15.40
CA PRO A 198 9.00 -8.54 -14.89
C PRO A 198 9.19 -8.37 -13.38
N LEU A 199 9.74 -7.25 -12.97
CA LEU A 199 9.90 -6.84 -11.57
C LEU A 199 9.07 -5.57 -11.33
N PHE A 200 8.26 -5.60 -10.27
CA PHE A 200 7.43 -4.48 -9.84
C PHE A 200 7.81 -4.02 -8.43
N LEU A 201 8.22 -2.77 -8.32
CA LEU A 201 8.42 -2.09 -7.03
C LEU A 201 7.20 -1.21 -6.73
N PHE A 202 6.52 -1.52 -5.62
CA PHE A 202 5.44 -0.72 -5.07
C PHE A 202 5.96 0.10 -3.90
N ILE A 203 5.81 1.42 -3.93
CA ILE A 203 6.14 2.31 -2.80
C ILE A 203 4.89 3.07 -2.37
N ASP A 204 4.32 2.70 -1.23
CA ASP A 204 3.22 3.44 -0.61
C ASP A 204 3.75 4.51 0.34
N GLU A 205 3.07 5.65 0.37
CA GLU A 205 3.51 6.86 1.05
C GLU A 205 4.94 7.30 0.74
N VAL A 206 5.30 7.27 -0.56
CA VAL A 206 6.63 7.63 -1.06
C VAL A 206 7.12 9.03 -0.61
N HIS A 207 6.21 9.93 -0.27
CA HIS A 207 6.57 11.26 0.22
C HIS A 207 7.29 11.27 1.58
N ILE A 208 7.27 10.15 2.31
CA ILE A 208 8.08 9.95 3.52
C ILE A 208 9.55 9.79 3.15
N LEU A 209 9.87 8.99 2.11
CA LEU A 209 11.23 8.82 1.59
C LEU A 209 11.84 10.17 1.20
N PHE A 210 11.13 10.92 0.35
CA PHE A 210 11.60 12.21 -0.18
C PHE A 210 11.44 13.38 0.82
N GLY A 211 10.79 13.16 1.95
CA GLY A 211 10.71 14.13 3.05
C GLY A 211 11.97 14.16 3.93
N ASP A 212 12.82 13.13 3.81
CA ASP A 212 14.16 13.11 4.39
C ASP A 212 15.12 13.83 3.44
N ASP A 213 15.64 14.99 3.85
CA ASP A 213 16.45 15.84 2.97
C ASP A 213 17.82 15.23 2.63
N GLU A 214 18.37 14.37 3.49
CA GLU A 214 19.69 13.76 3.32
C GLU A 214 19.66 12.63 2.28
N VAL A 215 18.73 11.70 2.46
CA VAL A 215 18.62 10.49 1.64
C VAL A 215 17.67 10.70 0.48
N GLY A 216 16.54 11.33 0.75
CA GLY A 216 15.44 11.55 -0.18
C GLY A 216 15.41 12.90 -0.87
N GLY A 217 16.15 13.90 -0.39
CA GLY A 217 16.14 15.24 -0.97
C GLY A 217 16.52 15.27 -2.46
N LYS A 218 16.41 16.44 -3.10
CA LYS A 218 16.65 16.61 -4.56
C LYS A 218 18.00 16.10 -5.06
N THR A 219 19.01 16.09 -4.20
CA THR A 219 20.37 15.56 -4.49
C THR A 219 20.67 14.29 -3.71
N GLY A 220 19.71 13.77 -2.96
CA GLY A 220 19.85 12.57 -2.14
C GLY A 220 20.03 11.31 -2.99
N ARG A 221 20.56 10.27 -2.34
CA ARG A 221 20.85 8.97 -2.96
C ARG A 221 19.59 8.34 -3.57
N ALA A 222 18.46 8.41 -2.86
CA ALA A 222 17.19 7.87 -3.35
C ALA A 222 16.69 8.59 -4.61
N THR A 223 16.76 9.92 -4.65
CA THR A 223 16.41 10.71 -5.84
C THR A 223 17.29 10.33 -7.03
N THR A 224 18.60 10.19 -6.83
CA THR A 224 19.55 9.82 -7.88
C THR A 224 19.23 8.44 -8.47
N ALA A 225 19.05 7.43 -7.61
CA ALA A 225 18.72 6.08 -8.03
C ALA A 225 17.36 6.03 -8.75
N MET A 226 16.34 6.69 -8.20
CA MET A 226 15.00 6.69 -8.78
C MET A 226 14.95 7.39 -10.15
N LYS A 227 15.74 8.45 -10.37
CA LYS A 227 15.90 9.06 -11.71
C LYS A 227 16.46 8.09 -12.72
N ALA A 228 17.52 7.36 -12.36
CA ALA A 228 18.12 6.37 -13.25
C ALA A 228 17.09 5.29 -13.63
N LEU A 229 16.34 4.80 -12.63
CA LEU A 229 15.32 3.79 -12.85
C LEU A 229 14.17 4.29 -13.74
N LEU A 230 13.60 5.45 -13.44
CA LEU A 230 12.48 6.01 -14.20
C LEU A 230 12.83 6.29 -15.67
N ASN A 231 14.09 6.60 -15.96
CA ASN A 231 14.55 6.88 -17.32
C ASN A 231 14.74 5.61 -18.16
N MET A 232 15.28 4.54 -17.58
CA MET A 232 15.82 3.42 -18.37
C MET A 232 15.23 2.05 -18.01
N ALA A 233 14.77 1.85 -16.78
CA ALA A 233 14.53 0.51 -16.24
C ALA A 233 13.38 -0.25 -16.91
N ARG A 234 12.40 0.47 -17.48
CA ARG A 234 11.27 -0.12 -18.21
C ARG A 234 11.70 -0.99 -19.39
N ALA A 235 12.78 -0.61 -20.09
CA ALA A 235 13.33 -1.43 -21.18
C ALA A 235 13.86 -2.79 -20.68
N PHE A 236 14.22 -2.86 -19.40
CA PHE A 236 14.78 -4.02 -18.71
C PHE A 236 13.78 -4.70 -17.77
N ASN A 237 12.48 -4.49 -18.01
CA ASN A 237 11.37 -5.12 -17.26
C ASN A 237 11.30 -4.76 -15.77
N ILE A 238 11.85 -3.61 -15.36
CA ILE A 238 11.71 -3.06 -14.00
C ILE A 238 10.70 -1.91 -14.02
N HIS A 239 9.67 -1.99 -13.18
CA HIS A 239 8.53 -1.07 -13.18
C HIS A 239 8.28 -0.53 -11.78
N LEU A 240 8.04 0.77 -11.68
CA LEU A 240 7.82 1.47 -10.42
C LEU A 240 6.36 1.95 -10.34
N LEU A 241 5.71 1.63 -9.23
CA LEU A 241 4.38 2.11 -8.87
C LEU A 241 4.48 2.82 -7.53
N ILE A 242 4.24 4.13 -7.50
CA ILE A 242 4.35 4.91 -6.27
C ILE A 242 3.04 5.58 -5.91
N ALA A 243 2.80 5.75 -4.62
CA ALA A 243 1.62 6.40 -4.12
C ALA A 243 1.96 7.50 -3.10
N THR A 244 1.32 8.66 -3.23
CA THR A 244 1.56 9.82 -2.35
C THR A 244 0.26 10.51 -1.94
N GLN A 245 0.26 11.14 -0.76
CA GLN A 245 -0.75 12.15 -0.38
C GLN A 245 -0.24 13.57 -0.50
N ARG A 246 1.08 13.76 -0.65
CA ARG A 246 1.77 15.05 -0.70
C ARG A 246 2.65 15.09 -1.95
N PRO A 247 2.15 15.63 -3.07
CA PRO A 247 2.89 15.66 -4.33
C PRO A 247 3.69 16.95 -4.56
N ASP A 248 3.85 17.76 -3.51
CA ASP A 248 4.64 18.99 -3.57
C ASP A 248 6.12 18.70 -3.82
N ASP A 249 6.82 19.67 -4.42
CA ASP A 249 8.22 19.51 -4.86
C ASP A 249 9.23 19.30 -3.71
N ARG A 250 8.83 19.60 -2.46
CA ARG A 250 9.67 19.36 -1.28
C ARG A 250 9.64 17.88 -0.88
N THR A 251 8.46 17.26 -0.91
CA THR A 251 8.27 15.87 -0.48
C THR A 251 8.10 14.88 -1.63
N LEU A 252 8.12 15.35 -2.88
CA LEU A 252 8.23 14.53 -4.08
C LEU A 252 8.77 15.41 -5.23
N PRO A 253 10.09 15.45 -5.46
CA PRO A 253 10.71 16.32 -6.46
C PRO A 253 10.04 16.18 -7.83
N ALA A 254 9.81 17.30 -8.51
CA ALA A 254 9.15 17.34 -9.82
C ALA A 254 9.82 16.42 -10.84
N GLU A 255 11.15 16.34 -10.81
CA GLU A 255 11.92 15.46 -11.68
C GLU A 255 11.70 13.96 -11.44
N ILE A 256 11.14 13.57 -10.30
CA ILE A 256 10.66 12.21 -10.02
C ILE A 256 9.18 12.12 -10.39
N ARG A 257 8.36 13.00 -9.80
CA ARG A 257 6.90 13.03 -9.97
C ARG A 257 6.50 13.04 -11.44
N ASP A 258 7.26 13.73 -12.29
CA ASP A 258 6.82 14.00 -13.64
C ASP A 258 7.14 12.91 -14.68
N ARG A 259 7.83 11.83 -14.28
CA ARG A 259 8.29 10.74 -15.18
C ARG A 259 7.35 9.53 -15.27
N TYR A 260 6.18 9.59 -14.66
CA TYR A 260 5.21 8.50 -14.67
C TYR A 260 4.29 8.61 -15.88
N GLY A 261 4.27 7.54 -16.68
CA GLY A 261 3.45 7.46 -17.89
C GLY A 261 1.96 7.33 -17.56
N ILE A 262 1.63 6.59 -16.50
CA ILE A 262 0.26 6.49 -16.00
C ILE A 262 0.16 7.20 -14.65
N ARG A 263 -0.85 8.05 -14.53
CA ARG A 263 -1.13 8.88 -13.36
C ARG A 263 -2.59 8.69 -13.00
N ALA A 264 -2.82 8.24 -11.77
CA ALA A 264 -4.14 7.99 -11.22
C ALA A 264 -4.35 8.91 -10.02
N CYS A 265 -5.27 9.86 -10.17
CA CYS A 265 -5.63 10.80 -9.12
C CYS A 265 -7.01 10.44 -8.58
N LEU A 266 -7.09 10.05 -7.32
CA LEU A 266 -8.34 10.01 -6.57
C LEU A 266 -8.60 11.42 -6.02
N HIS A 267 -9.67 11.59 -5.27
CA HIS A 267 -10.05 12.91 -4.77
C HIS A 267 -8.90 13.68 -4.09
N VAL A 268 -8.74 14.93 -4.51
CA VAL A 268 -7.82 15.93 -3.97
C VAL A 268 -8.55 17.26 -3.77
N GLY A 269 -8.07 18.08 -2.83
CA GLY A 269 -8.82 19.26 -2.39
C GLY A 269 -8.73 20.49 -3.29
N ASN A 270 -7.82 20.54 -4.27
CA ASN A 270 -7.66 21.72 -5.13
C ASN A 270 -7.00 21.40 -6.48
N GLU A 271 -7.12 22.36 -7.41
CA GLU A 271 -6.62 22.27 -8.78
C GLU A 271 -5.09 22.10 -8.85
N ALA A 272 -4.35 22.76 -7.95
CA ALA A 272 -2.89 22.69 -7.93
C ALA A 272 -2.40 21.27 -7.60
N THR A 273 -2.99 20.61 -6.60
CA THR A 273 -2.68 19.22 -6.24
C THR A 273 -3.10 18.25 -7.36
N ASN A 274 -4.27 18.48 -7.98
CA ASN A 274 -4.71 17.71 -9.14
C ASN A 274 -3.67 17.74 -10.27
N ASP A 275 -3.22 18.93 -10.63
CA ASP A 275 -2.23 19.15 -11.69
C ASP A 275 -0.84 18.60 -11.35
N MET A 276 -0.44 18.60 -10.07
CA MET A 276 0.81 17.95 -9.66
C MET A 276 0.74 16.45 -9.92
N ILE A 277 -0.39 15.80 -9.64
CA ILE A 277 -0.56 14.34 -9.85
C ILE A 277 -0.76 14.01 -11.32
N LEU A 278 -1.76 14.59 -11.97
CA LEU A 278 -2.15 14.25 -13.35
C LEU A 278 -1.24 14.89 -14.41
N GLY A 279 -0.44 15.89 -14.02
CA GLY A 279 0.45 16.64 -14.90
C GLY A 279 -0.22 17.90 -15.43
N LYS A 280 0.46 19.05 -15.34
CA LYS A 280 -0.06 20.32 -15.87
C LYS A 280 -0.26 20.25 -17.39
N PRO A 281 -1.36 20.81 -17.95
CA PRO A 281 -2.47 21.51 -17.31
C PRO A 281 -3.74 20.64 -17.17
N ALA A 282 -3.64 19.48 -16.50
CA ALA A 282 -4.69 18.47 -16.48
C ALA A 282 -6.07 18.95 -16.07
N TYR A 283 -6.16 19.79 -15.04
CA TYR A 283 -7.41 20.29 -14.51
C TYR A 283 -8.21 21.05 -15.59
N THR A 284 -7.53 21.97 -16.28
CA THR A 284 -8.11 22.74 -17.40
C THR A 284 -8.44 21.83 -18.58
N ASP A 285 -7.66 20.77 -18.79
CA ASP A 285 -7.87 19.78 -19.85
C ASP A 285 -8.94 18.71 -19.50
N GLY A 286 -9.65 18.86 -18.38
CA GLY A 286 -10.77 18.01 -17.98
C GLY A 286 -10.42 16.83 -17.07
N GLY A 287 -9.15 16.67 -16.69
CA GLY A 287 -8.72 15.71 -15.68
C GLY A 287 -9.01 16.24 -14.28
N ARG A 288 -10.27 16.14 -13.83
CA ARG A 288 -10.78 16.79 -12.62
C ARG A 288 -11.01 15.81 -11.47
N ALA A 289 -9.96 15.49 -10.72
CA ALA A 289 -10.08 14.66 -9.53
C ALA A 289 -10.70 15.41 -8.34
N THR A 290 -10.71 16.74 -8.38
CA THR A 290 -11.44 17.61 -7.43
C THR A 290 -12.95 17.41 -7.48
N ASP A 291 -13.50 17.01 -8.63
CA ASP A 291 -14.94 16.79 -8.84
C ASP A 291 -15.42 15.49 -8.15
N LEU A 292 -14.50 14.59 -7.78
CA LEU A 292 -14.83 13.41 -6.97
C LEU A 292 -15.24 13.86 -5.58
N ARG A 293 -16.24 13.21 -4.97
CA ARG A 293 -16.77 13.58 -3.66
C ARG A 293 -15.94 12.97 -2.53
N TYR A 294 -15.53 13.80 -1.57
CA TYR A 294 -14.79 13.36 -0.38
C TYR A 294 -15.56 12.28 0.40
N ASN A 295 -14.87 11.23 0.86
CA ASN A 295 -15.45 10.06 1.54
C ASN A 295 -16.57 9.27 0.84
N THR A 296 -17.08 9.74 -0.31
CA THR A 296 -18.17 9.10 -1.04
C THR A 296 -17.62 8.30 -2.21
N ASP A 297 -16.78 8.92 -3.04
CA ASP A 297 -16.22 8.29 -4.25
C ASP A 297 -14.91 7.54 -3.98
N ARG A 298 -14.80 6.87 -2.81
CA ARG A 298 -13.60 6.13 -2.39
C ARG A 298 -13.29 5.02 -3.41
N GLY A 299 -12.03 4.91 -3.83
CA GLY A 299 -11.62 3.96 -4.87
C GLY A 299 -12.02 4.35 -6.31
N THR A 300 -12.61 5.53 -6.51
CA THR A 300 -12.80 6.13 -7.83
C THR A 300 -11.63 7.04 -8.15
N THR A 301 -11.11 6.97 -9.37
CA THR A 301 -9.93 7.72 -9.80
C THR A 301 -10.12 8.30 -11.19
N VAL A 302 -9.60 9.50 -11.40
CA VAL A 302 -9.33 10.06 -12.71
C VAL A 302 -7.93 9.59 -13.14
N VAL A 303 -7.85 8.94 -14.30
CA VAL A 303 -6.58 8.53 -14.90
C VAL A 303 -6.32 9.28 -16.19
N ASN A 304 -5.05 9.53 -16.50
CA ASN A 304 -4.65 9.99 -17.82
C ASN A 304 -4.76 8.88 -18.89
N SER A 305 -4.45 9.21 -20.14
CA SER A 305 -4.52 8.26 -21.27
C SER A 305 -3.62 7.03 -21.06
N GLY A 306 -4.00 5.91 -21.67
CA GLY A 306 -3.27 4.63 -21.55
C GLY A 306 -4.14 3.39 -21.41
N PHE A 307 -5.47 3.55 -21.33
CA PHE A 307 -6.43 2.47 -21.10
C PHE A 307 -7.28 2.13 -22.33
N ASN A 308 -6.78 2.46 -23.53
CA ASN A 308 -7.53 2.32 -24.80
C ASN A 308 -8.90 3.03 -24.79
N THR A 309 -9.02 4.10 -24.01
CA THR A 309 -10.19 4.97 -23.98
C THR A 309 -10.03 6.09 -25.00
N ASN A 310 -11.12 6.49 -25.66
CA ASN A 310 -11.11 7.59 -26.64
C ASN A 310 -11.08 8.99 -25.98
N THR A 311 -10.63 9.08 -24.74
CA THR A 311 -10.60 10.30 -23.92
C THR A 311 -9.22 10.52 -23.32
N LYS A 312 -8.85 11.80 -23.17
CA LYS A 312 -7.57 12.19 -22.55
C LYS A 312 -7.50 11.80 -21.06
N TYR A 313 -8.65 11.86 -20.40
CA TYR A 313 -8.84 11.41 -19.02
C TYR A 313 -10.04 10.49 -18.92
N THR A 314 -9.97 9.53 -18.00
CA THR A 314 -11.04 8.55 -17.77
C THR A 314 -11.30 8.46 -16.27
N VAL A 315 -12.56 8.51 -15.86
CA VAL A 315 -12.94 8.13 -14.49
C VAL A 315 -13.14 6.62 -14.44
N VAL A 316 -12.41 5.99 -13.53
CA VAL A 316 -12.43 4.55 -13.28
C VAL A 316 -12.85 4.31 -11.84
N ARG A 317 -13.89 3.49 -11.67
CA ARG A 317 -14.30 2.92 -10.38
C ARG A 317 -13.54 1.62 -10.21
N THR A 318 -12.54 1.62 -9.35
CA THR A 318 -11.68 0.44 -9.17
C THR A 318 -12.43 -0.68 -8.46
N HIS A 319 -12.10 -1.93 -8.78
CA HIS A 319 -12.62 -3.04 -7.99
C HIS A 319 -12.09 -2.95 -6.56
N TYR A 320 -12.87 -3.42 -5.60
CA TYR A 320 -12.46 -3.44 -4.20
C TYR A 320 -12.16 -4.88 -3.77
N VAL A 321 -11.00 -5.07 -3.14
CA VAL A 321 -10.61 -6.31 -2.46
C VAL A 321 -10.30 -5.93 -1.01
N SER A 322 -11.08 -6.50 -0.09
CA SER A 322 -11.01 -6.13 1.32
C SER A 322 -9.82 -6.73 2.05
N ALA A 323 -9.17 -5.90 2.87
CA ALA A 323 -8.27 -6.37 3.92
C ALA A 323 -9.09 -6.72 5.17
N ARG A 324 -8.57 -7.63 6.01
CA ARG A 324 -9.17 -7.92 7.31
C ARG A 324 -9.28 -6.64 8.13
N ASP A 325 -10.48 -6.35 8.61
CA ASP A 325 -10.72 -5.30 9.59
C ASP A 325 -11.61 -5.86 10.70
N PRO A 326 -11.04 -6.15 11.88
CA PRO A 326 -11.79 -6.69 13.01
C PRO A 326 -12.88 -5.74 13.53
N GLU A 327 -12.67 -4.42 13.46
CA GLU A 327 -13.64 -3.44 13.98
C GLU A 327 -14.91 -3.43 13.13
N THR A 328 -14.73 -3.43 11.80
CA THR A 328 -15.85 -3.40 10.84
C THR A 328 -16.35 -4.79 10.43
N HIS A 329 -15.78 -5.86 10.99
CA HIS A 329 -16.06 -7.25 10.60
C HIS A 329 -15.85 -7.51 9.09
N THR A 330 -14.98 -6.73 8.45
CA THR A 330 -14.71 -6.87 7.02
C THR A 330 -13.83 -8.11 6.79
N PRO A 331 -14.23 -9.05 5.90
CA PRO A 331 -13.49 -10.27 5.67
C PRO A 331 -12.18 -10.02 4.92
N ASP A 332 -11.18 -10.86 5.18
CA ASP A 332 -9.93 -10.87 4.41
C ASP A 332 -10.12 -11.56 3.05
N GLN A 333 -10.03 -10.78 1.98
CA GLN A 333 -10.01 -11.31 0.61
C GLN A 333 -8.61 -11.37 0.03
N ILE A 334 -7.63 -10.68 0.62
CA ILE A 334 -6.25 -10.58 0.12
C ILE A 334 -5.50 -11.87 0.37
N THR A 335 -5.54 -12.41 1.60
CA THR A 335 -4.79 -13.62 1.96
C THR A 335 -5.16 -14.81 1.06
N PRO A 336 -6.45 -15.13 0.79
CA PRO A 336 -6.81 -16.19 -0.15
C PRO A 336 -6.24 -16.01 -1.57
N ILE A 337 -6.17 -14.78 -2.07
CA ILE A 337 -5.58 -14.46 -3.38
C ILE A 337 -4.07 -14.72 -3.34
N ILE A 338 -3.39 -14.30 -2.28
CA ILE A 338 -1.94 -14.54 -2.13
C ILE A 338 -1.64 -16.03 -1.95
N THR A 339 -2.42 -16.76 -1.16
CA THR A 339 -2.30 -18.22 -1.06
C THR A 339 -2.44 -18.88 -2.45
N ARG A 340 -3.38 -18.42 -3.28
CA ARG A 340 -3.51 -18.90 -4.66
C ARG A 340 -2.29 -18.55 -5.51
N ALA A 341 -1.76 -17.33 -5.40
CA ALA A 341 -0.52 -16.92 -6.06
C ALA A 341 0.66 -17.84 -5.70
N MET A 342 0.81 -18.20 -4.42
CA MET A 342 1.87 -19.12 -3.97
C MET A 342 1.71 -20.52 -4.56
N HIS A 343 0.49 -21.04 -4.65
CA HIS A 343 0.23 -22.32 -5.32
C HIS A 343 0.58 -22.28 -6.81
N LEU A 344 0.30 -21.18 -7.51
CA LEU A 344 0.66 -21.01 -8.92
C LEU A 344 2.19 -20.94 -9.11
N LEU A 345 2.87 -20.25 -8.20
CA LEU A 345 4.33 -20.14 -8.17
C LEU A 345 5.00 -21.49 -7.95
N ALA A 346 4.53 -22.28 -6.97
CA ALA A 346 4.99 -23.64 -6.72
C ALA A 346 4.77 -24.57 -7.93
N LYS A 347 3.62 -24.49 -8.60
CA LYS A 347 3.34 -25.27 -9.82
C LYS A 347 4.30 -24.98 -10.96
N GLN A 348 4.87 -23.78 -11.04
CA GLN A 348 5.90 -23.43 -12.03
C GLN A 348 7.33 -23.73 -11.57
N GLY A 349 7.51 -24.40 -10.42
CA GLY A 349 8.83 -24.69 -9.85
C GLY A 349 9.63 -23.40 -9.62
N ARG A 350 8.96 -22.33 -9.20
CA ARG A 350 9.57 -21.09 -8.77
C ARG A 350 9.53 -21.06 -7.24
N THR A 351 10.53 -20.44 -6.63
CA THR A 351 10.61 -20.19 -5.20
C THR A 351 10.92 -18.72 -5.00
N ILE A 352 10.29 -18.10 -4.00
CA ILE A 352 10.70 -16.77 -3.54
C ILE A 352 11.80 -16.99 -2.52
N HIS A 353 12.94 -16.34 -2.74
CA HIS A 353 14.00 -16.24 -1.76
C HIS A 353 13.89 -14.84 -1.16
N PRO A 354 13.33 -14.68 0.06
CA PRO A 354 13.34 -13.41 0.73
C PRO A 354 14.80 -12.94 0.84
N ASP A 355 15.06 -11.68 0.52
CA ASP A 355 16.37 -11.09 0.70
C ASP A 355 16.71 -11.08 2.21
N PRO A 356 17.77 -11.79 2.66
CA PRO A 356 18.10 -11.90 4.08
C PRO A 356 18.50 -10.56 4.74
N GLU A 357 18.78 -9.51 3.94
CA GLU A 357 19.00 -8.15 4.46
C GLU A 357 17.71 -7.38 4.81
N ASN A 358 16.52 -7.97 4.56
CA ASN A 358 15.22 -7.27 4.56
C ASN A 358 14.17 -7.78 5.55
N THR A 359 14.53 -8.54 6.59
CA THR A 359 13.66 -8.57 7.76
C THR A 359 13.80 -7.25 8.49
N THR A 360 12.87 -6.31 8.25
CA THR A 360 12.51 -5.35 9.29
C THR A 360 12.32 -6.17 10.56
N THR A 361 13.23 -5.97 11.50
CA THR A 361 13.29 -6.63 12.80
C THR A 361 11.88 -6.73 13.37
N GLU A 362 11.49 -7.92 13.82
CA GLU A 362 10.41 -8.03 14.80
C GLU A 362 10.68 -6.97 15.90
N PRO A 363 9.65 -6.28 16.42
CA PRO A 363 9.86 -5.31 17.48
C PRO A 363 10.70 -5.97 18.58
N VAL A 364 11.88 -5.41 18.83
CA VAL A 364 12.88 -6.01 19.71
C VAL A 364 12.27 -6.13 21.11
N ASP A 365 12.15 -7.35 21.61
CA ASP A 365 11.65 -7.61 22.97
C ASP A 365 12.74 -7.23 23.97
N HIS A 366 12.74 -5.96 24.37
CA HIS A 366 13.75 -5.42 25.27
C HIS A 366 13.79 -6.15 26.62
N LEU A 367 12.65 -6.63 27.12
CA LEU A 367 12.58 -7.34 28.39
C LEU A 367 13.24 -8.72 28.28
N ALA A 368 13.01 -9.44 27.19
CA ALA A 368 13.66 -10.73 26.92
C ALA A 368 15.17 -10.57 26.72
N ASP A 369 15.61 -9.56 25.97
CA ASP A 369 17.04 -9.29 25.75
C ASP A 369 17.73 -8.89 27.06
N ILE A 370 17.09 -8.05 27.90
CA ILE A 370 17.58 -7.73 29.24
C ILE A 370 17.71 -9.00 30.08
N HIS A 371 16.70 -9.87 30.10
CA HIS A 371 16.75 -11.14 30.82
C HIS A 371 17.92 -12.02 30.37
N GLN A 372 18.15 -12.12 29.06
CA GLN A 372 19.25 -12.90 28.49
C GLN A 372 20.63 -12.36 28.92
N VAL A 373 20.84 -11.05 28.90
CA VAL A 373 22.15 -10.46 29.24
C VAL A 373 22.46 -10.47 30.74
N LEU A 374 21.46 -10.67 31.60
CA LEU A 374 21.68 -10.87 33.04
C LEU A 374 22.36 -12.21 33.34
N ARG A 375 22.28 -13.21 32.46
CA ARG A 375 22.98 -14.51 32.58
C ARG A 375 22.78 -15.19 33.95
N ALA A 376 21.57 -15.09 34.50
CA ALA A 376 21.20 -15.57 35.83
C ALA A 376 22.00 -14.98 37.02
N GLU A 377 22.74 -13.89 36.80
CA GLU A 377 23.37 -13.13 37.88
C GLU A 377 22.31 -12.36 38.67
N ARG A 378 22.28 -12.55 40.00
CA ARG A 378 21.25 -11.96 40.87
C ARG A 378 21.12 -10.43 40.72
N ARG A 379 22.24 -9.73 40.50
CA ARG A 379 22.31 -8.27 40.35
C ARG A 379 23.44 -7.89 39.40
N VAL A 380 23.12 -7.14 38.34
CA VAL A 380 24.11 -6.70 37.34
C VAL A 380 24.12 -5.17 37.27
N ARG A 381 25.30 -4.57 37.21
CA ARG A 381 25.44 -3.11 37.07
C ARG A 381 24.85 -2.65 35.74
N THR A 382 24.11 -1.54 35.74
CA THR A 382 23.47 -1.01 34.52
C THR A 382 24.46 -0.79 33.37
N GLN A 383 25.70 -0.37 33.67
CA GLN A 383 26.75 -0.23 32.65
C GLN A 383 27.09 -1.56 31.98
N VAL A 384 27.14 -2.65 32.76
CA VAL A 384 27.44 -4.00 32.26
C VAL A 384 26.26 -4.53 31.45
N VAL A 385 25.02 -4.23 31.87
CA VAL A 385 23.81 -4.56 31.09
C VAL A 385 23.86 -3.88 29.72
N LEU A 386 24.16 -2.57 29.66
CA LEU A 386 24.28 -1.84 28.40
C LEU A 386 25.36 -2.40 27.47
N THR A 387 26.56 -2.68 28.01
CA THR A 387 27.64 -3.30 27.22
C THR A 387 27.21 -4.65 26.65
N ARG A 388 26.56 -5.49 27.45
CA ARG A 388 26.11 -6.82 27.00
C ARG A 388 24.94 -6.75 26.03
N LEU A 389 24.03 -5.78 26.16
CA LEU A 389 22.96 -5.53 25.19
C LEU A 389 23.53 -5.12 23.84
N ALA A 390 24.50 -4.20 23.83
CA ALA A 390 25.22 -3.81 22.62
C ALA A 390 25.98 -4.99 21.99
N GLU A 391 26.52 -5.92 22.78
CA GLU A 391 27.10 -7.17 22.26
C GLU A 391 26.05 -8.15 21.71
N LEU A 392 24.87 -8.24 22.35
CA LEU A 392 23.81 -9.18 21.97
C LEU A 392 23.12 -8.77 20.66
N ASN A 393 22.77 -7.50 20.53
CA ASN A 393 22.11 -6.94 19.36
C ASN A 393 22.62 -5.51 19.11
N PRO A 394 23.78 -5.37 18.42
CA PRO A 394 24.42 -4.07 18.19
C PRO A 394 23.47 -3.06 17.53
N SER A 395 22.69 -3.52 16.54
CA SER A 395 21.72 -2.68 15.81
C SER A 395 20.66 -2.03 16.70
N ALA A 396 20.24 -2.69 17.79
CA ALA A 396 19.22 -2.15 18.68
C ALA A 396 19.80 -1.32 19.85
N TYR A 397 21.01 -1.64 20.31
CA TYR A 397 21.49 -1.21 21.63
C TYR A 397 22.82 -0.44 21.66
N GLU A 398 23.56 -0.34 20.55
CA GLU A 398 24.87 0.36 20.54
C GLU A 398 24.76 1.84 20.97
N GLY A 399 23.61 2.48 20.70
CA GLY A 399 23.32 3.86 21.10
C GLY A 399 22.63 4.04 22.47
N TRP A 400 22.30 2.95 23.18
CA TRP A 400 21.53 3.05 24.43
C TRP A 400 22.32 3.70 25.56
N SER A 401 21.71 4.72 26.15
CA SER A 401 22.16 5.38 27.37
C SER A 401 21.52 4.74 28.61
N PHE A 402 21.97 5.16 29.80
CA PHE A 402 21.29 4.81 31.06
C PHE A 402 19.85 5.28 31.13
N SER A 403 19.49 6.35 30.41
CA SER A 403 18.11 6.85 30.35
C SER A 403 17.21 5.93 29.54
N ASP A 404 17.75 5.36 28.45
CA ASP A 404 17.01 4.45 27.57
C ASP A 404 16.73 3.13 28.29
N LEU A 405 17.74 2.55 28.95
CA LEU A 405 17.56 1.37 29.80
C LEU A 405 16.55 1.63 30.94
N LYS A 406 16.57 2.81 31.54
CA LYS A 406 15.61 3.16 32.60
C LYS A 406 14.18 3.25 32.05
N THR A 407 14.01 3.80 30.86
CA THR A 407 12.70 3.95 30.22
C THR A 407 12.13 2.57 29.87
N ALA A 408 12.93 1.72 29.21
CA ALA A 408 12.52 0.37 28.84
C ALA A 408 12.13 -0.50 30.05
N LEU A 409 12.83 -0.36 31.18
CA LEU A 409 12.44 -1.04 32.42
C LEU A 409 11.17 -0.45 33.05
N ALA A 410 10.99 0.87 32.98
CA ALA A 410 9.81 1.53 33.54
C ALA A 410 8.53 1.20 32.76
N ASP A 411 8.62 1.00 31.44
CA ASP A 411 7.50 0.56 30.60
C ASP A 411 6.96 -0.83 31.03
N GLU A 412 7.84 -1.65 31.61
CA GLU A 412 7.53 -2.98 32.19
C GLU A 412 7.24 -2.90 33.71
N GLY A 413 7.16 -1.70 34.28
CA GLY A 413 6.90 -1.46 35.71
C GLY A 413 8.07 -1.74 36.65
N ILE A 414 9.31 -1.78 36.14
CA ILE A 414 10.52 -2.16 36.88
C ILE A 414 11.37 -0.93 37.21
N GLU A 415 11.70 -0.75 38.50
CA GLU A 415 12.60 0.31 38.95
C GLU A 415 14.07 -0.15 39.06
N ILE A 416 15.00 0.72 38.67
CA ILE A 416 16.44 0.46 38.83
C ILE A 416 16.84 0.52 40.31
N GLY A 417 17.32 -0.60 40.84
CA GLY A 417 17.79 -0.70 42.22
C GLY A 417 19.19 -0.12 42.45
N LYS A 418 19.55 0.03 43.73
CA LYS A 418 20.91 0.36 44.19
C LYS A 418 21.56 -0.82 44.91
N SER A 419 22.85 -1.04 44.67
CA SER A 419 23.68 -1.98 45.45
C SER A 419 25.09 -1.43 45.60
N HIS A 420 25.58 -1.31 46.85
CA HIS A 420 26.90 -0.79 47.18
C HIS A 420 27.23 0.53 46.45
N GLY A 421 26.26 1.46 46.39
CA GLY A 421 26.41 2.76 45.73
C GLY A 421 26.20 2.77 44.20
N HIS A 422 26.11 1.60 43.55
CA HIS A 422 25.94 1.51 42.10
C HIS A 422 24.50 1.16 41.69
N SER A 423 24.07 1.67 40.53
CA SER A 423 22.80 1.30 39.90
C SER A 423 22.87 -0.13 39.33
N VAL A 424 21.88 -0.97 39.67
CA VAL A 424 21.84 -2.37 39.25
C VAL A 424 20.44 -2.76 38.76
N VAL A 425 20.40 -3.69 37.82
CA VAL A 425 19.19 -4.43 37.42
C VAL A 425 19.18 -5.76 38.20
N ARG A 426 18.03 -6.14 38.76
CA ARG A 426 17.87 -7.38 39.55
C ARG A 426 17.18 -8.43 38.71
N ALA A 427 17.72 -9.64 38.69
CA ALA A 427 17.15 -10.73 37.91
C ALA A 427 15.73 -11.13 38.37
N ASP A 428 15.47 -11.03 39.68
CA ASP A 428 14.16 -11.37 40.26
C ASP A 428 13.05 -10.47 39.69
N ASP A 429 13.31 -9.16 39.56
CA ASP A 429 12.34 -8.17 39.06
C ASP A 429 12.02 -8.42 37.57
N ILE A 430 13.05 -8.74 36.76
CA ILE A 430 12.89 -9.07 35.33
C ILE A 430 12.11 -10.39 35.15
N THR A 431 12.46 -11.41 35.93
CA THR A 431 11.82 -12.73 35.85
C THR A 431 10.35 -12.64 36.25
N GLN A 432 10.04 -11.84 37.27
CA GLN A 432 8.66 -11.58 37.69
C GLN A 432 7.87 -10.87 36.59
N ALA A 433 8.45 -9.84 35.94
CA ALA A 433 7.77 -9.13 34.85
C ALA A 433 7.48 -10.07 33.65
N ILE A 434 8.43 -10.93 33.26
CA ILE A 434 8.21 -11.93 32.22
C ILE A 434 7.09 -12.91 32.62
N THR A 435 7.10 -13.39 33.87
CA THR A 435 6.06 -14.32 34.35
C THR A 435 4.66 -13.69 34.34
N VAL A 436 4.54 -12.42 34.75
CA VAL A 436 3.28 -11.67 34.70
C VAL A 436 2.83 -11.45 33.26
N ARG A 437 3.76 -11.12 32.37
CA ARG A 437 3.49 -10.96 30.93
C ARG A 437 2.94 -12.25 30.32
N ASP A 438 3.56 -13.38 30.61
CA ASP A 438 3.15 -14.69 30.08
C ASP A 438 1.79 -15.14 30.65
N HIS A 439 1.51 -14.88 31.94
CA HIS A 439 0.20 -15.19 32.55
C HIS A 439 -0.95 -14.31 32.04
N ASN A 440 -0.68 -13.05 31.67
CA ASN A 440 -1.68 -12.19 31.05
C ASN A 440 -1.99 -12.61 29.60
N TYR A 441 -1.04 -13.24 28.91
CA TYR A 441 -1.28 -13.85 27.60
C TYR A 441 -2.10 -15.14 27.68
N ASP A 442 -1.92 -15.95 28.73
CA ASP A 442 -2.68 -17.19 28.94
C ASP A 442 -4.10 -16.97 29.48
N SER A 443 -4.36 -15.89 30.24
CA SER A 443 -5.68 -15.60 30.81
C SER A 443 -6.72 -15.07 29.82
N ASP A 444 -6.28 -14.44 28.71
CA ASP A 444 -7.15 -14.10 27.58
C ASP A 444 -7.45 -15.30 26.66
N GLY A 445 -6.82 -16.46 26.92
CA GLY A 445 -6.92 -17.68 26.11
C GLY A 445 -7.88 -18.76 26.61
N ASP A 446 -8.40 -18.68 27.85
CA ASP A 446 -9.04 -19.85 28.51
C ASP A 446 -10.51 -19.66 28.98
N ASP A 447 -11.21 -18.62 28.54
CA ASP A 447 -12.64 -18.43 28.90
C ASP A 447 -13.62 -19.30 28.08
N HIS A 448 -13.10 -20.23 27.27
CA HIS A 448 -13.89 -21.17 26.48
C HIS A 448 -13.34 -22.60 26.48
N ARG A 449 -13.40 -23.31 27.63
CA ARG A 449 -13.75 -24.76 27.70
C ARG A 449 -13.87 -25.32 29.12
N GLY A 450 -15.09 -25.30 29.65
CA GLY A 450 -15.74 -26.49 30.18
C GLY A 450 -15.37 -26.99 31.59
N THR A 451 -16.33 -26.87 32.51
CA THR A 451 -16.46 -27.82 33.64
C THR A 451 -17.89 -28.35 33.75
N ARG A 452 -18.02 -29.68 33.67
CA ARG A 452 -19.22 -30.47 34.01
C ARG A 452 -18.94 -31.27 35.29
N ARG A 453 -19.85 -31.13 36.28
CA ARG A 453 -20.25 -32.05 37.37
C ARG A 453 -19.20 -32.41 38.44
N GLY A 454 -19.49 -32.53 39.75
CA GLY A 454 -20.66 -32.37 40.65
C GLY A 454 -20.09 -31.99 42.04
N THR A 455 -20.83 -31.59 43.08
CA THR A 455 -21.88 -32.30 43.83
C THR A 455 -22.45 -31.40 44.94
N THR A 456 -23.74 -31.61 45.25
CA THR A 456 -24.45 -31.48 46.56
C THR A 456 -24.63 -30.11 47.27
N GLY A 457 -25.91 -29.73 47.48
CA GLY A 457 -26.35 -28.86 48.58
C GLY A 457 -27.51 -27.88 48.26
N GLN A 458 -28.75 -28.23 48.60
CA GLN A 458 -30.01 -27.45 48.50
C GLN A 458 -30.07 -26.19 49.45
N PRO A 459 -31.18 -25.41 49.53
CA PRO A 459 -31.94 -24.67 48.50
C PRO A 459 -32.29 -23.22 48.94
N GLY A 460 -32.62 -22.30 48.01
CA GLY A 460 -33.01 -20.93 48.38
C GLY A 460 -33.91 -20.21 47.37
N LYS A 461 -35.22 -20.44 47.51
CA LYS A 461 -36.40 -19.65 47.09
C LYS A 461 -36.23 -18.50 46.05
N PHE A 462 -36.89 -18.68 44.91
CA PHE A 462 -37.39 -17.60 44.04
C PHE A 462 -38.71 -17.02 44.59
N PRO A 463 -39.03 -15.77 44.20
CA PRO A 463 -40.38 -15.47 43.74
C PRO A 463 -40.36 -15.03 42.27
N HIS A 464 -41.27 -15.65 41.50
CA HIS A 464 -41.68 -15.25 40.16
C HIS A 464 -42.42 -13.91 40.19
N HIS A 465 -42.19 -13.06 39.18
CA HIS A 465 -43.29 -12.41 38.47
C HIS A 465 -42.83 -11.86 37.11
N PHE A 466 -43.39 -12.44 36.04
CA PHE A 466 -43.58 -11.78 34.76
C PHE A 466 -44.95 -11.07 34.77
N PRO A 467 -45.12 -10.03 33.95
CA PRO A 467 -46.37 -9.86 33.23
C PRO A 467 -46.15 -9.80 31.70
N ASP A 468 -47.13 -10.40 31.02
CA ASP A 468 -47.34 -10.54 29.57
C ASP A 468 -47.86 -9.23 28.93
N PRO A 469 -47.84 -9.08 27.59
CA PRO A 469 -48.11 -7.83 26.89
C PRO A 469 -49.57 -7.68 26.44
N SER A 470 -50.05 -6.44 26.38
CA SER A 470 -51.24 -6.08 25.61
C SER A 470 -51.19 -4.61 25.15
N SER A 471 -51.19 -4.39 23.84
CA SER A 471 -51.55 -3.11 23.15
C SER A 471 -53.07 -2.85 23.28
N PRO A 472 -53.68 -1.77 22.72
CA PRO A 472 -53.15 -0.61 21.99
C PRO A 472 -53.74 0.76 22.47
N GLY A 473 -53.20 1.86 21.94
CA GLY A 473 -53.76 3.22 22.04
C GLY A 473 -53.09 4.14 21.04
#